data_AF-A0A9K3E9C9-F1
#
_entry.id   AF-A0A9K3E9C9-F1
#
_cell.length_a   1.000
_cell.length_b   1.000
_cell.length_c   1.000
_cell.angle_alpha   90.00
_cell.angle_beta   90.00
_cell.angle_gamma   90.00
#
_symmetry.space_group_name_H-M   'P 1'
#
loop_
_entity.id
_entity.type
_entity.pdbx_description
1 polymer ?
#
loop_
_entity_poly.entity_id
_entity_poly.type
_entity_poly.pdbx_seq_one_letter_code
_entity_poly.pdbx_strand_id
1 'polypeptide(L)'
;MQKLENILIEKNYTYYMRTNEISNEVEDVFFVHEKSFTMWCAFPHVLMIDATYKTNMYNLPFVQVVGMTSTNKSFTAACAVISAEKSENYLWVLQRIKSMLAGCMEPRVILTDRDFALMNACEQVFPKAHKYLCRFHIQQNINKNSKRKFSDKEWKEFVRTFWTLCESTTEEIYMYNLENFEAQLKEADREQVYDYMKKSWLDPYREKFVSCWINQTINFRQTTTNRVESMHATLKSHFPSHRNTLDKLVLYVDHVVAKQYAEIRSTFETSLRKVMTHHKKQPMLAYILRKVSIYAIELLSIELKRKEDGLIFFLFCFIK
;
A
#
# COMPACT_ATOMS: atom_id res chain seq x y z
N MET A 1 2.45 1.09 -31.63
CA MET A 1 1.17 1.13 -30.90
C MET A 1 0.18 0.08 -31.38
N GLN A 2 -0.07 -0.10 -32.68
CA GLN A 2 -1.00 -1.12 -33.22
C GLN A 2 -0.84 -2.52 -32.60
N LYS A 3 0.40 -3.00 -32.43
CA LYS A 3 0.69 -4.31 -31.81
C LYS A 3 0.20 -4.41 -30.35
N LEU A 4 0.39 -3.35 -29.56
CA LEU A 4 -0.05 -3.29 -28.17
C LEU A 4 -1.58 -3.30 -28.09
N GLU A 5 -2.23 -2.47 -28.89
CA GLU A 5 -3.67 -2.36 -28.96
C GLU A 5 -4.31 -3.69 -29.37
N ASN A 6 -3.76 -4.36 -30.39
CA ASN A 6 -4.23 -5.68 -30.81
C ASN A 6 -4.18 -6.71 -29.67
N ILE A 7 -3.12 -6.71 -28.85
CA ILE A 7 -3.01 -7.62 -27.70
C ILE A 7 -4.05 -7.28 -26.62
N LEU A 8 -4.26 -5.99 -26.35
CA LEU A 8 -5.28 -5.56 -25.38
C LEU A 8 -6.68 -6.01 -25.83
N ILE A 9 -6.99 -5.91 -27.12
CA ILE A 9 -8.25 -6.39 -27.70
C ILE A 9 -8.33 -7.92 -27.65
N GLU A 10 -7.31 -8.63 -28.14
CA GLU A 10 -7.28 -10.11 -28.19
C GLU A 10 -7.45 -10.74 -26.80
N LYS A 11 -6.88 -10.11 -25.77
CA LYS A 11 -6.93 -10.56 -24.38
C LYS A 11 -8.12 -9.99 -23.59
N ASN A 12 -9.04 -9.28 -24.25
CA ASN A 12 -10.25 -8.72 -23.65
C ASN A 12 -9.97 -7.76 -22.46
N TYR A 13 -8.96 -6.89 -22.60
CA TYR A 13 -8.71 -5.83 -21.63
C TYR A 13 -9.71 -4.69 -21.83
N THR A 14 -10.15 -4.10 -20.72
CA THR A 14 -10.67 -2.73 -20.76
C THR A 14 -9.47 -1.79 -20.74
N TYR A 15 -9.33 -0.94 -21.76
CA TYR A 15 -8.19 -0.04 -21.86
C TYR A 15 -8.59 1.35 -22.37
N TYR A 16 -7.75 2.34 -22.06
CA TYR A 16 -7.85 3.70 -22.55
C TYR A 16 -6.47 4.18 -22.96
N MET A 17 -6.40 5.01 -24.00
CA MET A 17 -5.17 5.67 -24.42
C MET A 17 -5.36 7.19 -24.40
N ARG A 18 -4.34 7.92 -24.00
CA ARG A 18 -4.25 9.37 -24.16
C ARG A 18 -3.18 9.67 -25.19
N THR A 19 -3.54 10.45 -26.20
CA THR A 19 -2.63 10.90 -27.25
C THR A 19 -2.28 12.37 -27.08
N ASN A 20 -1.08 12.73 -27.53
CA ASN A 20 -0.68 14.11 -27.69
C ASN A 20 -1.49 14.74 -28.83
N GLU A 21 -2.12 15.89 -28.60
CA GLU A 21 -2.97 16.55 -29.60
C GLU A 21 -2.19 17.04 -30.83
N ILE A 22 -0.89 17.30 -30.69
CA ILE A 22 -0.03 17.86 -31.75
C ILE A 22 0.69 16.74 -32.50
N SER A 23 1.42 15.86 -31.78
CA SER A 23 2.20 14.79 -32.43
C SER A 23 1.36 13.57 -32.81
N ASN A 24 0.14 13.46 -32.27
CA ASN A 24 -0.73 12.30 -32.39
C ASN A 24 -0.10 10.98 -31.85
N GLU A 25 0.95 11.11 -31.05
CA GLU A 25 1.62 9.98 -30.39
C GLU A 25 0.88 9.61 -29.11
N VAL A 26 0.82 8.32 -28.79
CA VAL A 26 0.23 7.84 -27.53
C VAL A 26 1.19 8.13 -26.39
N GLU A 27 0.73 8.90 -25.41
CA GLU A 27 1.51 9.32 -24.24
C GLU A 27 1.24 8.41 -23.04
N ASP A 28 -0.02 8.02 -22.83
CA ASP A 28 -0.43 7.22 -21.68
C ASP A 28 -1.37 6.09 -22.10
N VAL A 29 -1.17 4.93 -21.48
CA VAL A 29 -1.99 3.74 -21.70
C VAL A 29 -2.44 3.21 -20.35
N PHE A 30 -3.74 3.16 -20.13
CA PHE A 30 -4.36 2.54 -18.97
C PHE A 30 -5.02 1.23 -19.39
N PHE A 31 -4.89 0.17 -18.59
CA PHE A 31 -5.50 -1.12 -18.91
C PHE A 31 -5.83 -1.94 -17.66
N VAL A 32 -6.95 -2.67 -17.74
CA VAL A 32 -7.48 -3.53 -16.68
C VAL A 32 -7.91 -4.87 -17.28
N HIS A 33 -7.38 -5.94 -16.71
CA HIS A 33 -7.81 -7.30 -17.03
C HIS A 33 -9.18 -7.58 -16.37
N GLU A 34 -10.09 -8.27 -17.05
CA GLU A 34 -11.37 -8.75 -16.49
C GLU A 34 -11.26 -9.42 -15.10
N LYS A 35 -10.24 -10.26 -14.86
CA LYS A 35 -10.00 -10.89 -13.56
C LYS A 35 -9.60 -9.88 -12.49
N SER A 36 -8.78 -8.88 -12.86
CA SER A 36 -8.43 -7.76 -11.99
C SER A 36 -9.65 -6.95 -11.61
N PHE A 37 -10.52 -6.64 -12.58
CA PHE A 37 -11.77 -5.93 -12.33
C PHE A 37 -12.70 -6.72 -11.39
N THR A 38 -12.85 -8.02 -11.62
CA THR A 38 -13.62 -8.91 -10.72
C THR A 38 -13.08 -8.90 -9.30
N MET A 39 -11.75 -9.01 -9.12
CA MET A 39 -11.13 -8.98 -7.80
C MET A 39 -11.29 -7.62 -7.12
N TRP A 40 -11.17 -6.54 -7.88
CA TRP A 40 -11.36 -5.19 -7.35
C TRP A 40 -12.80 -4.95 -6.88
N CYS A 41 -13.80 -5.37 -7.66
CA CYS A 41 -15.20 -5.29 -7.26
C CYS A 41 -15.48 -6.07 -5.97
N ALA A 42 -14.82 -7.22 -5.78
CA ALA A 42 -14.95 -8.03 -4.58
C ALA A 42 -14.21 -7.45 -3.35
N PHE A 43 -13.11 -6.73 -3.56
CA PHE A 43 -12.25 -6.20 -2.50
C PHE A 43 -11.86 -4.73 -2.73
N PRO A 44 -12.82 -3.79 -2.71
CA PRO A 44 -12.57 -2.39 -3.07
C PRO A 44 -11.84 -1.59 -1.98
N HIS A 45 -11.74 -2.10 -0.76
CA HIS A 45 -11.50 -1.28 0.43
C HIS A 45 -10.13 -0.61 0.52
N VAL A 46 -9.06 -1.28 0.13
CA VAL A 46 -7.67 -0.79 0.28
C VAL A 46 -6.95 -0.94 -1.04
N LEU A 47 -6.49 0.18 -1.60
CA LEU A 47 -5.67 0.22 -2.80
C LEU A 47 -4.28 0.76 -2.45
N MET A 48 -3.26 0.11 -2.98
CA MET A 48 -1.88 0.58 -2.93
C MET A 48 -1.47 1.02 -4.34
N ILE A 49 -0.95 2.23 -4.47
CA ILE A 49 -0.55 2.80 -5.75
C ILE A 49 0.90 3.21 -5.66
N ASP A 50 1.69 2.69 -6.59
CA ASP A 50 3.09 3.03 -6.76
C ASP A 50 3.47 3.04 -8.24
N ALA A 51 4.48 3.82 -8.60
CA ALA A 51 5.01 3.92 -9.94
C ALA A 51 6.46 3.44 -9.99
N THR A 52 6.84 2.82 -11.09
CA THR A 52 8.20 2.29 -11.21
C THR A 52 8.78 2.41 -12.59
N TYR A 53 10.07 2.75 -12.63
CA TYR A 53 10.87 2.83 -13.85
C TYR A 53 11.52 1.50 -14.18
N LYS A 54 12.22 1.44 -15.33
CA LYS A 54 13.00 0.28 -15.78
C LYS A 54 12.14 -0.99 -16.02
N THR A 55 10.92 -0.81 -16.51
CA THR A 55 10.01 -1.90 -16.87
C THR A 55 9.83 -2.05 -18.38
N ASN A 56 10.13 -1.00 -19.14
CA ASN A 56 9.97 -0.92 -20.59
C ASN A 56 11.15 -0.18 -21.23
N MET A 57 11.33 -0.38 -22.55
CA MET A 57 12.44 0.16 -23.33
C MET A 57 12.42 1.67 -23.50
N TYR A 58 11.27 2.30 -23.27
CA TYR A 58 11.09 3.76 -23.34
C TYR A 58 11.42 4.44 -22.01
N ASN A 59 11.73 3.67 -20.97
CA ASN A 59 11.95 4.15 -19.60
C ASN A 59 10.76 4.98 -19.07
N LEU A 60 9.54 4.68 -19.53
CA LEU A 60 8.32 5.31 -19.06
C LEU A 60 7.92 4.76 -17.68
N PRO A 61 7.37 5.61 -16.77
CA PRO A 61 6.80 5.13 -15.52
C PRO A 61 5.69 4.11 -15.75
N PHE A 62 5.79 2.98 -15.07
CA PHE A 62 4.73 1.97 -14.98
C PHE A 62 4.03 2.10 -13.63
N VAL A 63 2.78 2.52 -13.65
CA VAL A 63 1.93 2.65 -12.46
C VAL A 63 1.18 1.34 -12.24
N GLN A 64 1.25 0.84 -11.02
CA GLN A 64 0.50 -0.35 -10.62
C GLN A 64 -0.40 -0.05 -9.43
N VAL A 65 -1.66 -0.44 -9.56
CA VAL A 65 -2.66 -0.39 -8.49
C VAL A 65 -2.88 -1.80 -7.97
N VAL A 66 -2.65 -2.02 -6.68
CA VAL A 66 -2.71 -3.34 -6.05
C VAL A 66 -3.73 -3.32 -4.92
N GLY A 67 -4.63 -4.30 -4.92
CA GLY A 67 -5.54 -4.56 -3.82
C GLY A 67 -5.13 -5.77 -2.98
N MET A 68 -5.91 -6.06 -1.94
CA MET A 68 -5.74 -7.25 -1.12
C MET A 68 -7.05 -7.98 -0.83
N THR A 69 -6.99 -9.30 -0.68
CA THR A 69 -8.14 -10.14 -0.38
C THR A 69 -8.27 -10.40 1.12
N SER A 70 -9.42 -10.94 1.54
CA SER A 70 -9.65 -11.40 2.91
C SER A 70 -8.74 -12.57 3.34
N THR A 71 -8.08 -13.25 2.40
CA THR A 71 -7.08 -14.31 2.65
C THR A 71 -5.64 -13.80 2.60
N ASN A 72 -5.43 -12.48 2.71
CA ASN A 72 -4.12 -11.83 2.74
C ASN A 72 -3.32 -11.91 1.42
N LYS A 73 -3.97 -12.24 0.31
CA LYS A 73 -3.34 -12.28 -1.02
C LYS A 73 -3.45 -10.93 -1.71
N SER A 74 -2.45 -10.59 -2.51
CA SER A 74 -2.44 -9.37 -3.32
C SER A 74 -2.99 -9.66 -4.72
N PHE A 75 -3.64 -8.69 -5.34
CA PHE A 75 -4.02 -8.76 -6.75
C PHE A 75 -3.74 -7.43 -7.44
N THR A 76 -3.33 -7.48 -8.71
CA THR A 76 -3.29 -6.30 -9.57
C THR A 76 -4.73 -5.86 -9.85
N ALA A 77 -5.10 -4.65 -9.46
CA ALA A 77 -6.42 -4.06 -9.73
C ALA A 77 -6.43 -3.32 -11.08
N ALA A 78 -5.38 -2.55 -11.36
CA ALA A 78 -5.22 -1.81 -12.61
C ALA A 78 -3.73 -1.52 -12.88
N CYS A 79 -3.41 -1.25 -14.14
CA CYS A 79 -2.08 -0.86 -14.59
C CYS A 79 -2.16 0.36 -15.50
N ALA A 80 -1.11 1.18 -15.50
CA ALA A 80 -0.90 2.20 -16.52
C ALA A 80 0.58 2.35 -16.87
N VAL A 81 0.84 2.75 -18.11
CA VAL A 81 2.13 3.29 -18.55
C VAL A 81 1.87 4.75 -18.85
N ILE A 82 2.58 5.66 -18.18
CA ILE A 82 2.36 7.10 -18.31
C ILE A 82 3.58 7.81 -18.88
N SER A 83 3.39 8.94 -19.54
CA SER A 83 4.47 9.72 -20.15
C SER A 83 5.38 10.40 -19.12
N ALA A 84 4.82 10.79 -17.97
CA ALA A 84 5.54 11.41 -16.86
C ALA A 84 4.81 11.23 -15.52
N GLU A 85 5.51 11.39 -14.39
CA GLU A 85 4.91 11.40 -13.04
C GLU A 85 4.41 12.82 -12.67
N LYS A 86 3.55 13.40 -13.52
CA LYS A 86 2.93 14.71 -13.27
C LYS A 86 1.48 14.56 -12.81
N SER A 87 0.94 15.63 -12.21
CA SER A 87 -0.42 15.67 -11.68
C SER A 87 -1.46 15.30 -12.75
N GLU A 88 -1.28 15.75 -14.00
CA GLU A 88 -2.18 15.45 -15.11
C GLU A 88 -2.18 13.98 -15.54
N ASN A 89 -1.05 13.29 -15.42
CA ASN A 89 -0.94 11.86 -15.74
C ASN A 89 -1.67 11.03 -14.68
N TYR A 90 -1.36 11.25 -13.40
CA TYR A 90 -2.04 10.53 -12.32
C TYR A 90 -3.53 10.86 -12.22
N LEU A 91 -3.92 12.12 -12.46
CA LEU A 91 -5.33 12.51 -12.52
C LEU A 91 -6.07 11.73 -13.60
N TRP A 92 -5.49 11.63 -14.81
CA TRP A 92 -6.07 10.87 -15.90
C TRP A 92 -6.21 9.38 -15.55
N VAL A 93 -5.17 8.74 -15.01
CA VAL A 93 -5.19 7.34 -14.57
C VAL A 93 -6.28 7.11 -13.50
N LEU A 94 -6.31 7.93 -12.46
CA LEU A 94 -7.29 7.78 -11.38
C LEU A 94 -8.72 8.06 -11.85
N GLN A 95 -8.92 8.97 -12.81
CA GLN A 95 -10.23 9.18 -13.43
C GLN A 95 -10.70 7.96 -14.24
N ARG A 96 -9.80 7.27 -14.96
CA ARG A 96 -10.15 6.01 -15.63
C ARG A 96 -10.60 4.96 -14.61
N ILE A 97 -9.84 4.81 -13.53
CA ILE A 97 -10.18 3.96 -12.38
C ILE A 97 -11.57 4.33 -11.84
N LYS A 98 -11.82 5.61 -11.52
CA LYS A 98 -13.11 6.06 -10.99
C LYS A 98 -14.27 5.81 -11.93
N SER A 99 -14.08 6.00 -13.24
CA SER A 99 -15.14 5.82 -14.24
C SER A 99 -15.64 4.37 -14.34
N MET A 100 -14.84 3.40 -13.88
CA MET A 100 -15.19 1.99 -13.87
C MET A 100 -15.93 1.55 -12.60
N LEU A 101 -16.08 2.42 -11.60
CA LEU A 101 -16.62 2.06 -10.29
C LEU A 101 -18.05 2.55 -10.08
N ALA A 102 -18.88 1.68 -9.50
CA ALA A 102 -20.05 2.14 -8.78
C ALA A 102 -19.63 2.75 -7.42
N GLY A 103 -20.43 3.66 -6.86
CA GLY A 103 -20.07 4.35 -5.61
C GLY A 103 -19.78 3.42 -4.42
N CYS A 104 -20.41 2.24 -4.35
CA CYS A 104 -20.14 1.23 -3.32
C CYS A 104 -18.78 0.51 -3.49
N MET A 105 -18.11 0.70 -4.63
CA MET A 105 -16.83 0.11 -5.00
C MET A 105 -15.66 1.09 -4.88
N GLU A 106 -15.90 2.34 -4.45
CA GLU A 106 -14.81 3.29 -4.19
C GLU A 106 -13.93 2.82 -3.01
N PRO A 107 -12.60 3.08 -3.08
CA PRO A 107 -11.70 2.70 -2.00
C PRO A 107 -11.96 3.49 -0.72
N ARG A 108 -11.79 2.82 0.41
CA ARG A 108 -11.84 3.46 1.74
C ARG A 108 -10.49 4.05 2.10
N VAL A 109 -9.42 3.38 1.67
CA VAL A 109 -8.03 3.75 1.93
C VAL A 109 -7.23 3.63 0.64
N ILE A 110 -6.45 4.66 0.35
CA ILE A 110 -5.40 4.65 -0.67
C ILE A 110 -4.06 4.83 0.03
N LEU A 111 -3.16 3.89 -0.17
CA LEU A 111 -1.80 3.91 0.38
C LEU A 111 -0.80 4.14 -0.75
N THR A 112 0.01 5.18 -0.62
CA THR A 112 1.00 5.55 -1.63
C THR A 112 2.28 6.05 -0.96
N ASP A 113 3.31 6.39 -1.73
CA ASP A 113 4.49 7.06 -1.22
C ASP A 113 4.25 8.58 -1.10
N ARG A 114 5.30 9.39 -0.89
CA ARG A 114 5.16 10.86 -0.80
C ARG A 114 5.39 11.52 -2.17
N ASP A 115 4.71 11.02 -3.20
CA ASP A 115 4.61 11.68 -4.50
C ASP A 115 3.50 12.73 -4.50
N PHE A 116 3.87 14.01 -4.62
CA PHE A 116 2.91 15.12 -4.57
C PHE A 116 1.88 15.08 -5.70
N ALA A 117 2.27 14.65 -6.90
CA ALA A 117 1.38 14.59 -8.04
C ALA A 117 0.30 13.52 -7.85
N LEU A 118 0.71 12.33 -7.41
CA LEU A 118 -0.20 11.22 -7.09
C LEU A 118 -1.08 11.54 -5.88
N MET A 119 -0.53 12.12 -4.81
CA MET A 119 -1.29 12.53 -3.63
C MET A 119 -2.39 13.53 -3.99
N ASN A 120 -2.06 14.57 -4.76
CA ASN A 120 -3.03 15.58 -5.19
C ASN A 120 -4.11 14.98 -6.09
N ALA A 121 -3.74 14.09 -7.01
CA ALA A 121 -4.69 13.39 -7.86
C ALA A 121 -5.63 12.48 -7.03
N CYS A 122 -5.12 11.79 -6.01
CA CYS A 122 -5.95 10.98 -5.10
C CYS A 122 -6.95 11.83 -4.32
N GLU A 123 -6.54 13.00 -3.85
CA GLU A 123 -7.42 13.95 -3.13
C GLU A 123 -8.57 14.43 -4.02
N GLN A 124 -8.28 14.77 -5.27
CA GLN A 124 -9.29 15.23 -6.23
C GLN A 124 -10.25 14.12 -6.66
N VAL A 125 -9.74 12.93 -6.96
CA VAL A 125 -10.55 11.85 -7.53
C VAL A 125 -11.29 11.05 -6.46
N PHE A 126 -10.66 10.78 -5.31
CA PHE A 126 -11.23 9.99 -4.23
C PHE A 126 -11.25 10.78 -2.91
N PRO A 127 -12.02 11.89 -2.83
CA PRO A 127 -12.03 12.75 -1.64
C PRO A 127 -12.49 12.01 -0.38
N LYS A 128 -13.37 11.02 -0.52
CA LYS A 128 -13.89 10.19 0.59
C LYS A 128 -12.92 9.12 1.08
N ALA A 129 -11.93 8.75 0.28
CA ALA A 129 -10.91 7.81 0.71
C ALA A 129 -9.97 8.49 1.71
N HIS A 130 -9.44 7.73 2.66
CA HIS A 130 -8.32 8.15 3.49
C HIS A 130 -7.01 7.92 2.72
N LYS A 131 -6.10 8.89 2.78
CA LYS A 131 -4.84 8.86 2.02
C LYS A 131 -3.71 8.61 3.00
N TYR A 132 -3.09 7.45 2.93
CA TYR A 132 -2.00 7.04 3.80
C TYR A 132 -0.67 7.05 3.06
N LEU A 133 0.39 7.28 3.83
CA LEU A 133 1.76 7.26 3.36
C LEU A 133 2.46 5.97 3.78
N CYS A 134 3.20 5.40 2.85
CA CYS A 134 3.99 4.20 3.04
C CYS A 134 5.11 4.44 4.06
N ARG A 135 5.02 3.76 5.22
CA ARG A 135 6.03 3.81 6.29
C ARG A 135 7.43 3.43 5.82
N PHE A 136 7.54 2.49 4.88
CA PHE A 136 8.82 2.09 4.30
C PHE A 136 9.47 3.22 3.49
N HIS A 137 8.71 3.92 2.64
CA HIS A 137 9.23 5.06 1.88
C HIS A 137 9.59 6.25 2.77
N ILE A 138 8.82 6.48 3.84
CA ILE A 138 9.17 7.44 4.90
C ILE A 138 10.54 7.07 5.49
N GLN A 139 10.73 5.82 5.92
CA GLN A 139 12.03 5.35 6.44
C GLN A 139 13.17 5.53 5.44
N GLN A 140 12.96 5.20 4.16
CA GLN A 140 13.99 5.37 3.13
C GLN A 140 14.38 6.84 2.97
N ASN A 141 13.42 7.76 3.03
CA ASN A 141 13.68 9.18 2.88
C ASN A 141 14.41 9.74 4.12
N ILE A 142 14.01 9.31 5.31
CA ILE A 142 14.71 9.63 6.57
C ILE A 142 16.14 9.04 6.57
N ASN A 143 16.34 7.81 6.11
CA ASN A 143 17.67 7.21 5.93
C ASN A 143 18.56 8.10 5.04
N LYS A 144 18.04 8.59 3.91
CA LYS A 144 18.80 9.41 2.96
C LYS A 144 19.23 10.77 3.55
N ASN A 145 18.35 11.41 4.33
CA ASN A 145 18.56 12.77 4.83
C ASN A 145 19.26 12.84 6.20
N SER A 146 19.05 11.83 7.05
CA SER A 146 19.45 11.93 8.46
C SER A 146 20.53 10.92 8.85
N LYS A 147 20.62 9.74 8.22
CA LYS A 147 21.48 8.63 8.68
C LYS A 147 22.95 9.01 8.85
N ARG A 148 23.49 9.85 7.97
CA ARG A 148 24.90 10.29 8.01
C ARG A 148 25.26 11.11 9.25
N LYS A 149 24.27 11.60 10.01
CA LYS A 149 24.45 12.38 11.24
C LYS A 149 24.54 11.51 12.51
N PHE A 150 24.55 10.18 12.36
CA PHE A 150 24.52 9.22 13.45
C PHE A 150 25.60 8.15 13.24
N SER A 151 26.16 7.63 14.33
CA SER A 151 26.81 6.32 14.30
C SER A 151 25.77 5.21 14.11
N ASP A 152 26.20 4.00 13.75
CA ASP A 152 25.27 2.88 13.53
C ASP A 152 24.44 2.52 14.77
N LYS A 153 25.00 2.66 15.98
CA LYS A 153 24.29 2.39 17.23
C LYS A 153 23.21 3.44 17.50
N GLU A 154 23.58 4.72 17.37
CA GLU A 154 22.65 5.84 17.58
C GLU A 154 21.56 5.86 16.50
N TRP A 155 21.89 5.47 15.26
CA TRP A 155 20.91 5.37 14.19
C TRP A 155 19.82 4.35 14.49
N LYS A 156 20.20 3.16 14.97
CA LYS A 156 19.24 2.12 15.37
C LYS A 156 18.32 2.62 16.47
N GLU A 157 18.88 3.33 17.44
CA GLU A 157 18.11 3.90 18.55
C GLU A 157 17.15 5.00 18.07
N PHE A 158 17.63 5.93 17.25
CA PHE A 158 16.80 6.97 16.63
C PHE A 158 15.63 6.37 15.84
N VAL A 159 15.90 5.36 15.00
CA VAL A 159 14.85 4.69 14.21
C VAL A 159 13.85 3.99 15.13
N ARG A 160 14.32 3.35 16.21
CA ARG A 160 13.45 2.71 17.21
C ARG A 160 12.53 3.73 17.88
N THR A 161 13.08 4.84 18.39
CA THR A 161 12.28 5.90 19.03
C THR A 161 11.30 6.53 18.05
N PHE A 162 11.72 6.82 16.82
CA PHE A 162 10.83 7.36 15.79
C PHE A 162 9.65 6.43 15.47
N TRP A 163 9.89 5.12 15.37
CA TRP A 163 8.80 4.16 15.14
C TRP A 163 7.93 3.95 16.37
N THR A 164 8.49 4.02 17.59
CA THR A 164 7.70 4.05 18.83
C THR A 164 6.72 5.23 18.84
N LEU A 165 7.20 6.43 18.47
CA LEU A 165 6.35 7.60 18.26
C LEU A 165 5.24 7.32 17.22
N CYS A 166 5.60 6.78 16.06
CA CYS A 166 4.64 6.49 14.98
C CYS A 166 3.65 5.37 15.32
N GLU A 167 3.99 4.49 16.28
CA GLU A 167 3.16 3.37 16.71
C GLU A 167 2.22 3.72 17.87
N SER A 168 2.29 4.94 18.40
CA SER A 168 1.39 5.47 19.43
C SER A 168 -0.08 5.19 19.12
N THR A 169 -0.78 4.58 20.07
CA THR A 169 -2.15 4.07 19.88
C THR A 169 -3.22 5.12 20.15
N THR A 170 -2.91 6.16 20.93
CA THR A 170 -3.78 7.31 21.21
C THR A 170 -3.02 8.61 20.97
N GLU A 171 -3.74 9.74 20.88
CA GLU A 171 -3.13 11.05 20.71
C GLU A 171 -2.32 11.47 21.94
N GLU A 172 -2.75 11.10 23.15
CA GLU A 172 -2.03 11.38 24.40
C GLU A 172 -0.67 10.66 24.43
N ILE A 173 -0.65 9.38 24.04
CA ILE A 173 0.60 8.60 23.92
C ILE A 173 1.49 9.20 22.84
N TYR A 174 0.91 9.67 21.73
CA TYR A 174 1.66 10.35 20.68
C TYR A 174 2.33 11.63 21.19
N MET A 175 1.60 12.49 21.89
CA MET A 175 2.15 13.74 22.44
C MET A 175 3.28 13.46 23.43
N TYR A 176 3.09 12.50 24.35
CA TYR A 176 4.13 12.05 25.27
C TYR A 176 5.38 11.53 24.54
N ASN A 177 5.20 10.68 23.53
CA ASN A 177 6.32 10.16 22.74
C ASN A 177 6.99 11.25 21.89
N LEU A 178 6.24 12.27 21.46
CA LEU A 178 6.76 13.38 20.66
C LEU A 178 7.66 14.27 21.50
N GLU A 179 7.23 14.62 22.71
CA GLU A 179 8.02 15.37 23.68
C GLU A 179 9.33 14.64 24.02
N ASN A 180 9.25 13.34 24.27
CA ASN A 180 10.44 12.51 24.52
C ASN A 180 11.36 12.43 23.29
N PHE A 181 10.81 12.32 22.08
CA PHE A 181 11.59 12.28 20.86
C PHE A 181 12.32 13.61 20.59
N GLU A 182 11.66 14.74 20.84
CA GLU A 182 12.26 16.08 20.76
C GLU A 182 13.36 16.25 21.80
N ALA A 183 13.09 15.91 23.07
CA ALA A 183 14.06 16.01 24.16
C ALA A 183 15.32 15.18 23.89
N GLN A 184 15.18 13.93 23.44
CA GLN A 184 16.32 13.06 23.10
C GLN A 184 17.20 13.66 21.99
N LEU A 185 16.59 14.24 20.96
CA LEU A 185 17.34 14.88 19.87
C LEU A 185 18.01 16.18 20.33
N LYS A 186 17.38 16.92 21.24
CA LYS A 186 17.95 18.12 21.83
C LYS A 186 19.16 17.81 22.72
N GLU A 187 19.04 16.84 23.63
CA GLU A 187 20.13 16.39 24.50
C GLU A 187 21.33 15.87 23.71
N ALA A 188 21.07 15.28 22.54
CA ALA A 188 22.11 14.76 21.65
C ALA A 188 22.66 15.80 20.65
N ASP A 189 22.34 17.10 20.80
CA ASP A 189 22.76 18.19 19.91
C ASP A 189 22.37 17.95 18.43
N ARG A 190 21.15 17.45 18.20
CA ARG A 190 20.60 17.02 16.90
C ARG A 190 19.26 17.69 16.57
N GLU A 191 19.05 18.91 17.05
CA GLU A 191 17.83 19.71 16.85
C GLU A 191 17.47 19.86 15.36
N GLN A 192 18.48 20.02 14.49
CA GLN A 192 18.27 20.07 13.04
C GLN A 192 17.63 18.80 12.46
N VAL A 193 17.85 17.64 13.08
CA VAL A 193 17.18 16.39 12.68
C VAL A 193 15.71 16.48 13.06
N TYR A 194 15.40 16.94 14.28
CA TYR A 194 14.03 17.14 14.72
C TYR A 194 13.30 18.14 13.81
N ASP A 195 13.91 19.28 13.48
CA ASP A 195 13.33 20.27 12.56
C ASP A 195 12.98 19.67 11.20
N TYR A 196 13.88 18.85 10.64
CA TYR A 196 13.62 18.12 9.41
C TYR A 196 12.42 17.16 9.57
N MET A 197 12.39 16.37 10.65
CA MET A 197 11.32 15.41 10.92
C MET A 197 9.96 16.11 11.07
N LYS A 198 9.94 17.20 11.85
CA LYS A 198 8.77 18.02 12.12
C LYS A 198 8.23 18.66 10.84
N LYS A 199 9.06 19.43 10.14
CA LYS A 199 8.68 20.16 8.92
C LYS A 199 8.32 19.24 7.75
N SER A 200 9.01 18.11 7.60
CA SER A 200 8.88 17.26 6.41
C SER A 200 7.86 16.13 6.56
N TRP A 201 7.54 15.73 7.80
CA TRP A 201 6.74 14.52 8.07
C TRP A 201 5.68 14.73 9.14
N LEU A 202 6.05 15.15 10.35
CA LEU A 202 5.11 15.14 11.48
C LEU A 202 4.04 16.22 11.35
N ASP A 203 4.40 17.46 11.04
CA ASP A 203 3.44 18.56 10.88
C ASP A 203 2.50 18.35 9.67
N PRO A 204 3.01 18.09 8.46
CA PRO A 204 2.15 17.98 7.28
C PRO A 204 1.41 16.63 7.16
N TYR A 205 1.93 15.54 7.74
CA TYR A 205 1.49 14.19 7.36
C TYR A 205 1.28 13.20 8.51
N ARG A 206 1.44 13.55 9.80
CA ARG A 206 1.30 12.57 10.90
C ARG A 206 0.02 11.74 10.83
N GLU A 207 -1.10 12.36 10.47
CA GLU A 207 -2.41 11.71 10.33
C GLU A 207 -2.45 10.64 9.21
N LYS A 208 -1.47 10.67 8.29
CA LYS A 208 -1.37 9.74 7.17
C LYS A 208 -0.49 8.52 7.45
N PHE A 209 0.23 8.45 8.58
CA PHE A 209 1.11 7.30 8.88
C PHE A 209 1.26 6.92 10.35
N VAL A 210 0.84 7.76 11.31
CA VAL A 210 0.90 7.43 12.74
C VAL A 210 -0.35 6.65 13.17
N SER A 211 -0.13 5.61 13.98
CA SER A 211 -1.12 4.59 14.34
C SER A 211 -2.43 5.15 14.93
N CYS A 212 -2.37 6.14 15.82
CA CYS A 212 -3.56 6.71 16.48
C CYS A 212 -4.56 7.31 15.49
N TRP A 213 -4.10 7.85 14.34
CA TRP A 213 -4.99 8.35 13.28
C TRP A 213 -5.33 7.28 12.26
N ILE A 214 -4.35 6.54 11.73
CA ILE A 214 -4.62 5.60 10.63
C ILE A 214 -5.46 4.37 11.05
N ASN A 215 -5.39 3.99 12.33
CA ASN A 215 -6.16 2.86 12.88
C ASN A 215 -7.63 3.20 13.14
N GLN A 216 -8.06 4.45 12.93
CA GLN A 216 -9.47 4.85 12.99
C GLN A 216 -10.27 4.34 11.78
N THR A 217 -9.59 3.79 10.78
CA THR A 217 -10.19 3.30 9.53
C THR A 217 -9.93 1.81 9.30
N ILE A 218 -10.80 1.18 8.52
CA ILE A 218 -10.63 -0.22 8.11
C ILE A 218 -9.58 -0.28 6.98
N ASN A 219 -8.31 -0.30 7.37
CA ASN A 219 -7.14 -0.37 6.48
C ASN A 219 -6.47 -1.76 6.46
N PHE A 220 -7.02 -2.74 7.16
CA PHE A 220 -6.50 -4.11 7.29
C PHE A 220 -5.01 -4.18 7.64
N ARG A 221 -4.54 -3.26 8.50
CA ARG A 221 -3.13 -3.15 8.95
C ARG A 221 -2.13 -2.89 7.81
N GLN A 222 -2.59 -2.39 6.66
CA GLN A 222 -1.69 -2.01 5.58
C GLN A 222 -1.08 -0.63 5.90
N THR A 223 0.23 -0.60 6.14
CA THR A 223 1.00 0.62 6.41
C THR A 223 2.18 0.79 5.44
N THR A 224 2.39 -0.16 4.54
CA THR A 224 3.45 -0.13 3.52
C THR A 224 2.92 -0.55 2.14
N THR A 225 3.52 -0.03 1.08
CA THR A 225 3.30 -0.46 -0.32
C THR A 225 4.13 -1.70 -0.68
N ASN A 226 4.63 -2.46 0.30
CA ASN A 226 5.52 -3.63 0.08
C ASN A 226 4.95 -4.65 -0.91
N ARG A 227 3.62 -4.78 -0.98
CA ARG A 227 2.95 -5.66 -1.96
C ARG A 227 3.20 -5.20 -3.39
N VAL A 228 3.13 -3.89 -3.63
CA VAL A 228 3.41 -3.29 -4.95
C VAL A 228 4.90 -3.42 -5.25
N GLU A 229 5.77 -3.10 -4.29
CA GLU A 229 7.22 -3.23 -4.47
C GLU A 229 7.67 -4.66 -4.78
N SER A 230 7.08 -5.65 -4.12
CA SER A 230 7.34 -7.06 -4.40
C SER A 230 6.93 -7.45 -5.82
N MET A 231 5.83 -6.90 -6.32
CA MET A 231 5.37 -7.12 -7.69
C MET A 231 6.29 -6.41 -8.68
N HIS A 232 6.70 -5.18 -8.40
CA HIS A 232 7.71 -4.45 -9.17
C HIS A 232 9.06 -5.18 -9.23
N ALA A 233 9.53 -5.75 -8.11
CA ALA A 233 10.76 -6.52 -8.07
C ALA A 233 10.66 -7.80 -8.90
N THR A 234 9.52 -8.50 -8.83
CA THR A 234 9.28 -9.72 -9.62
C THR A 234 9.18 -9.42 -11.11
N LEU A 235 8.54 -8.30 -11.48
CA LEU A 235 8.50 -7.80 -12.84
C LEU A 235 9.93 -7.50 -13.35
N LYS A 236 10.72 -6.73 -12.59
CA LYS A 236 12.08 -6.35 -12.98
C LYS A 236 13.04 -7.53 -13.06
N SER A 237 12.86 -8.57 -12.25
CA SER A 237 13.70 -9.77 -12.31
C SER A 237 13.46 -10.60 -13.58
N HIS A 238 12.23 -10.60 -14.10
CA HIS A 238 11.90 -11.27 -15.36
C HIS A 238 12.28 -10.43 -16.60
N PHE A 239 12.42 -9.10 -16.45
CA PHE A 239 12.51 -8.15 -17.56
C PHE A 239 13.63 -7.11 -17.37
N PRO A 240 14.84 -7.33 -17.92
CA PRO A 240 15.88 -6.30 -17.97
C PRO A 240 15.43 -5.17 -18.92
N SER A 241 15.26 -3.95 -18.40
CA SER A 241 14.47 -2.84 -18.97
C SER A 241 14.67 -2.49 -20.45
N HIS A 242 15.90 -2.58 -20.97
CA HIS A 242 16.29 -2.02 -22.26
C HIS A 242 15.82 -2.81 -23.50
N ARG A 243 15.15 -3.97 -23.34
CA ARG A 243 14.66 -4.81 -24.46
C ARG A 243 13.15 -5.05 -24.48
N ASN A 244 12.41 -4.38 -23.58
CA ASN A 244 11.01 -4.73 -23.32
C ASN A 244 10.07 -3.72 -23.95
N THR A 245 9.44 -4.14 -25.02
CA THR A 245 8.35 -3.41 -25.66
C THR A 245 7.09 -3.47 -24.78
N LEU A 246 6.17 -2.52 -24.93
CA LEU A 246 4.96 -2.44 -24.10
C LEU A 246 4.05 -3.67 -24.27
N ASP A 247 4.02 -4.30 -25.44
CA ASP A 247 3.28 -5.54 -25.67
C ASP A 247 3.79 -6.69 -24.77
N LYS A 248 5.11 -6.82 -24.59
CA LYS A 248 5.68 -7.84 -23.70
C LYS A 248 5.33 -7.57 -22.25
N LEU A 249 5.30 -6.29 -21.84
CA LEU A 249 4.87 -5.88 -20.51
C LEU A 249 3.42 -6.30 -20.26
N VAL A 250 2.50 -6.02 -21.20
CA VAL A 250 1.09 -6.43 -21.08
C VAL A 250 0.93 -7.95 -21.02
N LEU A 251 1.64 -8.69 -21.89
CA LEU A 251 1.59 -10.17 -21.86
C LEU A 251 2.13 -10.76 -20.54
N TYR A 252 3.10 -10.11 -19.92
CA TYR A 252 3.54 -10.52 -18.59
C TYR A 252 2.51 -10.21 -17.52
N VAL A 253 1.91 -9.01 -17.55
CA VAL A 253 0.81 -8.66 -16.64
C VAL A 253 -0.32 -9.67 -16.76
N ASP A 254 -0.67 -10.10 -17.98
CA ASP A 254 -1.65 -11.16 -18.25
C ASP A 254 -1.33 -12.45 -17.51
N HIS A 255 -0.10 -12.92 -17.62
CA HIS A 255 0.37 -14.12 -16.92
C HIS A 255 0.32 -13.95 -15.39
N VAL A 256 0.76 -12.80 -14.87
CA VAL A 256 0.76 -12.51 -13.42
C VAL A 256 -0.66 -12.46 -12.88
N VAL A 257 -1.59 -11.79 -13.56
CA VAL A 257 -2.99 -11.70 -13.16
C VAL A 257 -3.63 -13.09 -13.15
N ALA A 258 -3.37 -13.92 -14.17
CA ALA A 258 -3.87 -15.28 -14.21
C ALA A 258 -3.36 -16.12 -13.02
N LYS A 259 -2.06 -16.02 -12.71
CA LYS A 259 -1.44 -16.70 -11.57
C LYS A 259 -2.01 -16.22 -10.23
N GLN A 260 -2.09 -14.91 -10.01
CA GLN A 260 -2.67 -14.31 -8.80
C GLN A 260 -4.11 -14.80 -8.59
N TYR A 261 -4.93 -14.77 -9.65
CA TYR A 261 -6.31 -15.20 -9.58
C TYR A 261 -6.45 -16.69 -9.20
N ALA A 262 -5.62 -17.56 -9.78
CA ALA A 262 -5.59 -18.98 -9.43
C ALA A 262 -5.16 -19.22 -7.97
N GLU A 263 -4.12 -18.54 -7.51
CA GLU A 263 -3.65 -18.62 -6.12
C GLU A 263 -4.72 -18.13 -5.14
N ILE A 264 -5.36 -17.00 -5.44
CA ILE A 264 -6.44 -16.43 -4.62
C ILE A 264 -7.59 -17.43 -4.48
N ARG A 265 -8.05 -18.02 -5.59
CA ARG A 265 -9.10 -19.05 -5.57
C ARG A 265 -8.72 -20.23 -4.69
N SER A 266 -7.50 -20.74 -4.84
CA SER A 266 -6.98 -21.83 -3.99
C SER A 266 -6.98 -21.46 -2.50
N THR A 267 -6.63 -20.22 -2.14
CA THR A 267 -6.70 -19.77 -0.74
C THR A 267 -8.13 -19.67 -0.20
N PHE A 268 -9.10 -19.26 -1.02
CA PHE A 268 -10.51 -19.27 -0.60
C PHE A 268 -11.02 -20.70 -0.40
N GLU A 269 -10.73 -21.61 -1.32
CA GLU A 269 -11.09 -23.02 -1.18
C GLU A 269 -10.48 -23.64 0.08
N THR A 270 -9.20 -23.36 0.34
CA THR A 270 -8.53 -23.77 1.58
C THR A 270 -9.21 -23.19 2.81
N SER A 271 -9.57 -21.89 2.76
CA SER A 271 -10.24 -21.20 3.87
C SER A 271 -11.64 -21.76 4.17
N LEU A 272 -12.32 -22.31 3.16
CA LEU A 272 -13.63 -22.95 3.32
C LEU A 272 -13.53 -24.38 3.88
N ARG A 273 -12.51 -25.14 3.48
CA ARG A 273 -12.37 -26.56 3.81
C ARG A 273 -11.63 -26.82 5.12
N LYS A 274 -10.60 -26.03 5.43
CA LYS A 274 -9.70 -26.30 6.57
C LYS A 274 -10.43 -26.07 7.90
N VAL A 275 -10.41 -27.10 8.76
CA VAL A 275 -10.95 -27.02 10.12
C VAL A 275 -9.85 -26.56 11.06
N MET A 276 -9.99 -25.36 11.63
CA MET A 276 -9.05 -24.85 12.63
C MET A 276 -9.33 -25.50 13.98
N THR A 277 -8.46 -26.41 14.42
CA THR A 277 -8.60 -27.13 15.70
C THR A 277 -8.07 -26.34 16.89
N HIS A 278 -6.99 -25.56 16.71
CA HIS A 278 -6.35 -24.80 17.80
C HIS A 278 -7.21 -23.64 18.34
N HIS A 279 -8.13 -23.08 17.55
CA HIS A 279 -9.05 -22.03 17.98
C HIS A 279 -10.30 -22.57 18.68
N LYS A 280 -10.54 -23.89 18.70
CA LYS A 280 -11.70 -24.49 19.40
C LYS A 280 -11.66 -24.28 20.91
N LYS A 281 -10.46 -24.03 21.47
CA LYS A 281 -10.27 -23.69 22.88
C LYS A 281 -10.66 -22.24 23.22
N GLN A 282 -10.99 -21.41 22.23
CA GLN A 282 -11.41 -20.02 22.41
C GLN A 282 -12.91 -19.90 22.05
N PRO A 283 -13.84 -19.99 23.04
CA PRO A 283 -15.28 -20.04 22.78
C PRO A 283 -15.82 -18.87 21.94
N MET A 284 -15.22 -17.69 22.09
CA MET A 284 -15.62 -16.49 21.33
C MET A 284 -15.40 -16.64 19.82
N LEU A 285 -14.34 -17.34 19.40
CA LEU A 285 -14.06 -17.53 17.97
C LEU A 285 -14.96 -18.59 17.32
N ALA A 286 -15.55 -19.50 18.12
CA ALA A 286 -16.40 -20.58 17.64
C ALA A 286 -17.58 -20.07 16.79
N TYR A 287 -18.18 -18.93 17.16
CA TYR A 287 -19.34 -18.34 16.49
C TYR A 287 -19.07 -17.76 15.09
N ILE A 288 -17.80 -17.46 14.80
CA ILE A 288 -17.35 -16.88 13.53
C ILE A 288 -16.55 -17.87 12.69
N LEU A 289 -16.26 -19.07 13.20
CA LEU A 289 -15.62 -20.13 12.42
C LEU A 289 -16.43 -20.40 11.15
N ARG A 290 -15.74 -20.48 10.01
CA ARG A 290 -16.31 -20.66 8.66
C ARG A 290 -17.18 -19.51 8.14
N LYS A 291 -17.41 -18.44 8.93
CA LYS A 291 -18.09 -17.21 8.48
C LYS A 291 -17.10 -16.14 8.01
N VAL A 292 -15.86 -16.24 8.46
CA VAL A 292 -14.76 -15.34 8.06
C VAL A 292 -13.57 -16.17 7.57
N SER A 293 -12.62 -15.51 6.89
CA SER A 293 -11.41 -16.18 6.41
C SER A 293 -10.56 -16.71 7.57
N ILE A 294 -9.77 -17.75 7.31
CA ILE A 294 -8.82 -18.29 8.30
C ILE A 294 -7.83 -17.22 8.75
N TYR A 295 -7.38 -16.38 7.81
CA TYR A 295 -6.49 -15.27 8.11
C TYR A 295 -7.10 -14.28 9.12
N ALA A 296 -8.38 -13.95 8.99
CA ALA A 296 -9.07 -13.09 9.95
C ALA A 296 -9.14 -13.74 11.35
N ILE A 297 -9.38 -15.05 11.43
CA ILE A 297 -9.39 -15.80 12.69
C ILE A 297 -8.01 -15.79 13.36
N GLU A 298 -6.95 -15.99 12.59
CA GLU A 298 -5.57 -15.94 13.08
C GLU A 298 -5.23 -14.56 13.65
N LEU A 299 -5.62 -13.47 12.96
CA LEU A 299 -5.45 -12.10 13.47
C LEU A 299 -6.22 -11.87 14.77
N LEU A 300 -7.47 -12.30 14.84
CA LEU A 300 -8.28 -12.18 16.07
C LEU A 300 -7.67 -12.98 17.22
N SER A 301 -7.14 -14.17 16.96
CA SER A 301 -6.50 -14.98 17.99
C SER A 301 -5.22 -14.33 18.54
N ILE A 302 -4.44 -13.65 17.68
CA ILE A 302 -3.28 -12.85 18.12
C ILE A 302 -3.73 -11.70 19.02
N GLU A 303 -4.80 -10.99 18.67
CA GLU A 303 -5.31 -9.89 19.50
C GLU A 303 -5.91 -10.37 20.82
N LEU A 304 -6.56 -11.54 20.84
CA LEU A 304 -7.02 -12.15 22.08
C LEU A 304 -5.86 -12.48 23.02
N LYS A 305 -4.77 -13.04 22.48
CA LYS A 305 -3.55 -13.29 23.26
C LYS A 305 -2.94 -11.98 23.77
N ARG A 306 -2.86 -10.94 22.93
CA ARG A 306 -2.40 -9.61 23.36
C ARG A 306 -3.26 -9.02 24.47
N LYS A 307 -4.57 -9.23 24.44
CA LYS A 307 -5.47 -8.83 25.53
C LYS A 307 -5.16 -9.60 26.81
N GLU A 308 -4.95 -10.91 26.73
CA GLU A 308 -4.58 -11.77 27.87
C GLU A 308 -3.21 -11.35 28.45
N ASP A 309 -2.20 -11.15 27.60
CA ASP A 309 -0.85 -10.70 27.98
C ASP A 309 -0.85 -9.25 28.47
N GLY A 310 -1.67 -8.39 27.89
CA GLY A 310 -1.87 -7.00 28.30
C GLY A 310 -2.63 -6.89 29.63
N LEU A 311 -3.55 -7.81 29.92
CA LEU A 311 -4.14 -7.99 31.24
C LEU A 311 -3.10 -8.45 32.26
N ILE A 312 -2.13 -9.28 31.86
CA ILE A 312 -0.98 -9.66 32.69
C ILE A 312 -0.07 -8.44 32.94
N PHE A 313 0.11 -7.55 31.96
CA PHE A 313 0.87 -6.30 32.14
C PHE A 313 0.13 -5.25 32.98
N PHE A 314 -1.21 -5.18 32.89
CA PHE A 314 -2.02 -4.31 33.75
C PHE A 314 -2.15 -4.83 35.19
N LEU A 315 -2.00 -6.14 35.43
CA LEU A 315 -1.97 -6.68 36.80
C LEU A 315 -0.70 -6.33 37.58
N PHE A 316 0.34 -5.78 36.94
CA PHE A 316 1.58 -5.34 37.61
C PHE A 316 1.72 -3.82 37.78
N CYS A 317 0.76 -3.00 37.33
CA CYS A 317 0.82 -1.53 37.47
C CYS A 317 -0.27 -0.90 38.35
N PHE A 318 -1.02 -1.68 39.13
CA PHE A 318 -1.86 -1.16 40.21
C PHE A 318 -1.53 -1.82 41.55
N ILE A 319 -0.42 -1.40 42.16
CA ILE A 319 -0.22 -1.47 43.63
C ILE A 319 0.33 -0.12 44.10
N LYS A 320 -0.57 0.86 44.22
CA LYS A 320 -0.86 1.74 45.38
C LYS A 320 -1.55 3.00 44.94
#